data_AF-A0A6B3HR67-F1
#
_entry.id   AF-A0A6B3HR67-F1
#
_cell.length_a   1.000
_cell.length_b   1.000
_cell.length_c   1.000
_cell.angle_alpha   90.00
_cell.angle_beta   90.00
_cell.angle_gamma   90.00
#
_symmetry.space_group_name_H-M   'P 1'
#
loop_
_entity.id
_entity.type
_entity.pdbx_description
1 polymer ?
#
loop_
_entity_poly.entity_id
_entity_poly.type
_entity_poly.pdbx_seq_one_letter_code
_entity_poly.pdbx_strand_id
1 'polypeptide(L)'
;MVCTMAFLRALLSTARMIRHSPPLSAGLPADDAVLLDAPDEQLSPALVAAALGDHEPAAKLLATTRSSADWENRDRYLGRLVTFARHRDGWLTDWLAADPRDPDALLVKAELAVRRAWESPARAERLHEVGPMITAAAETDPRDPV
;
A
#
# COMPACT_ATOMS: atom_id res chain seq x y z
N MET A 1 -25.05 -40.32 36.13
CA MET A 1 -25.94 -39.15 36.27
C MET A 1 -25.13 -37.87 36.02
N VAL A 2 -24.85 -37.57 34.74
CA VAL A 2 -24.07 -36.39 34.30
C VAL A 2 -24.72 -35.91 32.99
N CYS A 3 -25.85 -35.19 33.05
CA CYS A 3 -26.49 -34.67 31.84
C CYS A 3 -27.28 -33.37 31.98
N THR A 4 -27.41 -32.77 33.17
CA THR A 4 -28.26 -31.58 33.36
C THR A 4 -27.49 -30.27 33.56
N MET A 5 -26.21 -30.30 33.91
CA MET A 5 -25.42 -29.08 34.19
C MET A 5 -24.79 -28.43 32.94
N ALA A 6 -24.61 -29.16 31.84
CA ALA A 6 -23.96 -28.64 30.63
C ALA A 6 -24.89 -27.78 29.75
N PHE A 7 -26.19 -28.11 29.71
CA PHE A 7 -27.17 -27.40 28.87
C PHE A 7 -27.50 -25.99 29.39
N LEU A 8 -27.48 -25.77 30.71
CA LEU A 8 -27.76 -24.47 31.32
C LEU A 8 -26.64 -23.43 31.07
N ARG A 9 -25.38 -23.86 30.96
CA ARG A 9 -24.25 -22.95 30.67
C ARG A 9 -24.22 -22.49 29.21
N ALA A 10 -24.68 -23.33 28.27
CA ALA A 10 -24.79 -22.98 26.86
C ALA A 10 -25.92 -21.96 26.57
N LEU A 11 -27.06 -22.07 27.28
CA LEU A 11 -28.19 -21.14 27.14
C LEU A 11 -27.93 -19.76 27.77
N LEU A 12 -27.15 -19.68 28.85
CA LEU A 12 -26.80 -18.40 29.47
C LEU A 12 -25.69 -17.64 28.71
N SER A 13 -24.84 -18.35 27.97
CA SER A 13 -23.80 -17.75 27.11
C SER A 13 -24.39 -17.05 25.89
N THR A 14 -25.38 -17.66 25.22
CA THR A 14 -26.07 -17.09 24.06
C THR A 14 -26.90 -15.85 24.42
N ALA A 15 -27.53 -15.83 25.59
CA ALA A 15 -28.34 -14.68 26.03
C ALA A 15 -27.52 -13.41 26.35
N ARG A 16 -26.22 -13.53 26.67
CA ARG A 16 -25.35 -12.36 26.94
C ARG A 16 -24.77 -11.75 25.66
N MET A 17 -24.62 -12.54 24.60
CA MET A 17 -24.12 -12.08 23.30
C MET A 17 -25.15 -11.19 22.58
N ILE A 18 -26.45 -11.48 22.75
CA ILE A 18 -27.55 -10.74 22.10
C ILE A 18 -27.77 -9.34 22.70
N ARG A 19 -27.37 -9.11 23.96
CA ARG A 19 -27.63 -7.83 24.67
C ARG A 19 -26.49 -6.82 24.64
N HIS A 20 -25.31 -7.20 24.16
CA HIS A 20 -24.11 -6.36 24.17
C HIS A 20 -23.33 -6.28 22.86
N SER A 21 -23.85 -6.82 21.75
CA SER A 21 -23.45 -6.30 20.44
C SER A 21 -24.36 -5.12 20.13
N PRO A 22 -23.90 -3.85 20.22
CA PRO A 22 -24.47 -2.83 19.35
C PRO A 22 -24.47 -3.41 17.92
N PRO A 23 -25.51 -3.15 17.10
CA PRO A 23 -25.49 -3.60 15.72
C PRO A 23 -24.18 -3.10 15.11
N LEU A 24 -23.29 -4.04 14.73
CA LEU A 24 -21.99 -3.73 14.13
C LEU A 24 -22.13 -2.88 12.85
N SER A 25 -23.35 -2.79 12.32
CA SER A 25 -23.78 -1.99 11.19
C SER A 25 -24.13 -0.53 11.53
N ALA A 26 -24.24 -0.13 12.79
CA ALA A 26 -24.55 1.27 13.13
C ALA A 26 -23.37 2.18 12.79
N GLY A 27 -23.46 2.84 11.64
CA GLY A 27 -22.44 3.77 11.12
C GLY A 27 -21.62 3.23 9.95
N LEU A 28 -21.81 1.97 9.55
CA LEU A 28 -21.23 1.44 8.33
C LEU A 28 -22.13 1.74 7.12
N PRO A 29 -21.57 2.08 5.96
CA PRO A 29 -22.35 2.15 4.72
C PRO A 29 -23.02 0.81 4.43
N ALA A 30 -24.16 0.83 3.73
CA ALA A 30 -24.81 -0.38 3.26
C ALA A 30 -23.86 -1.16 2.32
N ASP A 31 -23.97 -2.49 2.30
CA ASP A 31 -23.05 -3.36 1.55
C ASP A 31 -22.99 -2.99 0.05
N ASP A 32 -24.09 -2.51 -0.53
CA ASP A 32 -24.22 -2.08 -1.92
C ASP A 32 -23.66 -0.66 -2.18
N ALA A 33 -23.46 0.14 -1.13
CA ALA A 33 -22.83 1.45 -1.19
C ALA A 33 -21.29 1.36 -1.09
N VAL A 34 -20.73 0.20 -0.76
CA VAL A 34 -19.28 -0.04 -0.74
C VAL A 34 -18.79 -0.41 -2.14
N LEU A 35 -18.23 0.56 -2.84
CA LEU A 35 -17.57 0.31 -4.12
C LEU A 35 -16.13 -0.18 -3.89
N LEU A 36 -15.86 -1.44 -4.21
CA LEU A 36 -14.55 -2.07 -4.01
C LEU A 36 -13.44 -1.47 -4.90
N ASP A 37 -13.81 -0.94 -6.07
CA ASP A 37 -12.89 -0.32 -7.06
C ASP A 37 -13.18 1.17 -7.24
N ALA A 38 -13.52 1.88 -6.16
CA ALA A 38 -13.71 3.32 -6.25
C ALA A 38 -12.42 3.99 -6.75
N PRO A 39 -12.49 4.89 -7.75
CA PRO A 39 -11.32 5.64 -8.18
C PRO A 39 -10.83 6.47 -7.00
N ASP A 40 -9.55 6.28 -6.67
CA ASP A 40 -8.90 7.04 -5.61
C ASP A 40 -8.70 8.48 -6.08
N GLU A 41 -9.33 9.43 -5.38
CA GLU A 41 -9.38 10.85 -5.80
C GLU A 41 -8.00 11.52 -5.76
N GLN A 42 -7.08 11.02 -4.93
CA GLN A 42 -5.73 11.56 -4.77
C GLN A 42 -4.76 10.94 -5.79
N LEU A 43 -4.84 9.62 -6.00
CA LEU A 43 -3.95 8.89 -6.91
C LEU A 43 -4.33 9.07 -8.38
N SER A 44 -5.62 9.16 -8.71
CA SER A 44 -6.07 9.24 -10.11
C SER A 44 -5.46 10.43 -10.86
N PRO A 45 -5.46 11.67 -10.32
CA PRO A 45 -4.78 12.81 -10.94
C PRO A 45 -3.28 12.60 -11.13
N ALA A 46 -2.62 11.94 -10.16
CA ALA A 46 -1.19 11.64 -10.25
C ALA A 46 -0.87 10.67 -11.39
N LEU A 47 -1.69 9.63 -11.59
CA LEU A 47 -1.53 8.70 -12.71
C LEU A 47 -1.83 9.34 -14.07
N VAL A 48 -2.78 10.27 -14.13
CA VAL A 48 -3.05 11.04 -15.35
C VAL A 48 -1.85 11.94 -15.70
N ALA A 49 -1.29 12.66 -14.73
CA ALA A 49 -0.10 13.47 -14.94
C ALA A 49 1.10 12.61 -15.35
N ALA A 50 1.31 11.46 -14.70
CA ALA A 50 2.35 10.51 -15.06
C ALA A 50 2.19 10.00 -16.50
N ALA A 51 0.96 9.79 -16.98
CA ALA A 51 0.70 9.43 -18.38
C ALA A 51 1.08 10.53 -19.38
N LEU A 52 1.15 11.78 -18.94
CA LEU A 52 1.63 12.93 -19.70
C LEU A 52 3.14 13.20 -19.51
N GLY A 53 3.84 12.35 -18.74
CA GLY A 53 5.27 12.48 -18.45
C GLY A 53 5.59 13.33 -17.21
N ASP A 54 4.58 13.86 -16.52
CA ASP A 54 4.76 14.68 -15.33
C ASP A 54 4.82 13.81 -14.07
N HIS A 55 5.94 13.85 -13.35
CA HIS A 55 6.16 13.12 -12.11
C HIS A 55 5.84 13.93 -10.85
N GLU A 56 5.70 15.26 -10.95
CA GLU A 56 5.53 16.13 -9.77
C GLU A 56 4.30 15.74 -8.92
N PRO A 57 3.13 15.40 -9.50
CA PRO A 57 1.97 15.02 -8.69
C PRO A 57 2.17 13.69 -7.93
N ALA A 58 2.89 12.73 -8.51
CA ALA A 58 3.22 11.48 -7.85
C ALA A 58 4.25 11.70 -6.72
N ALA A 59 5.29 12.50 -6.99
CA ALA A 59 6.28 12.90 -5.99
C ALA A 59 5.60 13.60 -4.81
N LYS A 60 4.73 14.58 -5.08
CA LYS A 60 3.98 15.31 -4.05
C LYS A 60 3.07 14.39 -3.24
N LEU A 61 2.38 13.45 -3.89
CA LEU A 61 1.51 12.49 -3.21
C LEU A 61 2.30 11.63 -2.22
N LEU A 62 3.41 11.02 -2.67
CA LEU A 62 4.26 10.19 -1.82
C LEU A 62 4.92 11.01 -0.71
N ALA A 63 5.48 12.18 -1.02
CA ALA A 63 6.05 13.08 -0.01
C ALA A 63 5.03 13.49 1.06
N THR A 64 3.77 13.71 0.67
CA THR A 64 2.70 14.04 1.61
C THR A 64 2.44 12.88 2.57
N THR A 65 2.26 11.66 2.04
CA THR A 65 2.08 10.45 2.88
C THR A 65 3.26 10.20 3.81
N ARG A 66 4.50 10.49 3.38
CA ARG A 66 5.70 10.42 4.22
C ARG A 66 5.66 11.43 5.36
N SER A 67 5.36 12.68 5.03
CA SER A 67 5.31 13.77 6.02
C SER A 67 4.23 13.59 7.08
N SER A 68 3.12 12.92 6.73
CA SER A 68 1.99 12.64 7.63
C SER A 68 2.06 11.28 8.31
N ALA A 69 3.10 10.48 8.05
CA ALA A 69 3.21 9.09 8.50
C ALA A 69 2.02 8.21 8.09
N ASP A 70 1.46 8.45 6.91
CA ASP A 70 0.32 7.70 6.35
C ASP A 70 0.82 6.49 5.53
N TRP A 71 1.40 5.52 6.24
CA TRP A 71 2.11 4.39 5.64
C TRP A 71 1.21 3.46 4.83
N GLU A 72 -0.03 3.30 5.27
CA GLU A 72 -1.03 2.46 4.59
C GLU A 72 -1.37 3.03 3.20
N ASN A 73 -1.64 4.34 3.11
CA ASN A 73 -1.90 4.95 1.81
C ASN A 73 -0.61 5.06 0.98
N ARG A 74 0.56 5.29 1.60
CA ARG A 74 1.85 5.28 0.91
C ARG A 74 2.10 3.96 0.18
N ASP A 75 1.93 2.82 0.85
CA ASP A 75 2.09 1.49 0.24
C ASP A 75 1.09 1.26 -0.90
N ARG A 76 -0.18 1.60 -0.67
CA ARG A 76 -1.23 1.50 -1.70
C ARG A 76 -0.90 2.31 -2.95
N TYR A 77 -0.47 3.56 -2.78
CA TYR A 77 -0.11 4.46 -3.89
C TYR A 77 1.16 3.99 -4.59
N LEU A 78 2.18 3.62 -3.83
CA LEU A 78 3.43 3.05 -4.34
C LEU A 78 3.14 1.84 -5.23
N GLY A 79 2.29 0.90 -4.78
CA GLY A 79 1.99 -0.29 -5.54
C GLY A 79 1.32 -0.03 -6.89
N ARG A 80 0.50 1.02 -6.98
CA ARG A 80 -0.14 1.47 -8.23
C ARG A 80 0.85 2.21 -9.13
N LEU A 81 1.69 3.09 -8.58
CA LEU A 81 2.74 3.81 -9.31
C LEU A 81 3.81 2.85 -9.87
N VAL A 82 4.20 1.83 -9.12
CA VAL A 82 5.14 0.80 -9.59
C VAL A 82 4.53 -0.02 -10.72
N THR A 83 3.24 -0.35 -10.62
CA THR A 83 2.52 -1.01 -11.71
C THR A 83 2.50 -0.14 -12.96
N PHE A 84 2.31 1.17 -12.82
CA PHE A 84 2.40 2.13 -13.92
C PHE A 84 3.82 2.16 -14.52
N ALA A 85 4.85 2.35 -13.69
CA ALA A 85 6.26 2.41 -14.10
C ALA A 85 6.73 1.12 -14.79
N ARG A 86 6.19 -0.05 -14.39
CA ARG A 86 6.50 -1.32 -15.04
C ARG A 86 6.12 -1.33 -16.52
N HIS A 87 5.02 -0.69 -16.90
CA HIS A 87 4.52 -0.63 -18.27
C HIS A 87 5.03 0.59 -19.04
N ARG A 88 5.57 1.58 -18.34
CA ARG A 88 6.10 2.84 -18.90
C ARG A 88 7.34 3.27 -18.11
N ASP A 89 8.45 2.58 -18.37
CA ASP A 89 9.72 2.80 -17.68
C ASP A 89 10.36 4.17 -17.95
N GLY A 90 10.04 4.79 -19.10
CA GLY A 90 10.47 6.16 -19.42
C GLY A 90 10.08 7.18 -18.34
N TRP A 91 8.87 7.08 -17.77
CA TRP A 91 8.40 8.02 -16.75
C TRP A 91 9.27 8.01 -15.49
N LEU A 92 9.60 6.83 -14.96
CA LEU A 92 10.46 6.71 -13.79
C LEU A 92 11.92 7.10 -14.11
N THR A 93 12.36 6.79 -15.33
CA THR A 93 13.70 7.17 -15.80
C THR A 93 13.86 8.68 -15.86
N ASP A 94 12.86 9.40 -16.39
CA ASP A 94 12.85 10.86 -16.49
C ASP A 94 12.77 11.51 -15.09
N TRP A 95 11.98 10.95 -14.18
CA TRP A 95 11.94 11.41 -12.78
C TRP A 95 13.32 11.29 -12.11
N LEU A 96 13.96 10.12 -12.20
CA LEU A 96 15.30 9.90 -11.64
C LEU A 96 16.39 10.72 -12.34
N ALA A 97 16.19 11.10 -13.60
CA ALA A 97 17.10 11.99 -14.32
C ALA A 97 16.95 13.44 -13.84
N ALA A 98 15.73 13.87 -13.53
CA ALA A 98 15.43 15.20 -13.00
C ALA A 98 15.94 15.36 -11.56
N ASP A 99 15.73 14.37 -10.70
CA ASP A 99 16.27 14.32 -9.34
C ASP A 99 16.74 12.90 -8.97
N PRO A 100 18.05 12.60 -9.13
CA PRO A 100 18.60 11.28 -8.82
C PRO A 100 18.56 10.88 -7.33
N ARG A 101 18.29 11.83 -6.43
CA ARG A 101 18.24 11.60 -4.97
C ARG A 101 16.84 11.79 -4.40
N ASP A 102 15.83 11.93 -5.24
CA ASP A 102 14.45 12.00 -4.78
C ASP A 102 14.10 10.71 -4.00
N PRO A 103 13.69 10.83 -2.73
CA PRO A 103 13.42 9.68 -1.87
C PRO A 103 12.28 8.81 -2.42
N ASP A 104 11.26 9.44 -2.98
CA ASP A 104 10.05 8.79 -3.46
C ASP A 104 10.30 8.10 -4.82
N ALA A 105 11.13 8.68 -5.68
CA ALA A 105 11.60 8.05 -6.92
C ALA A 105 12.47 6.81 -6.64
N LEU A 106 13.38 6.91 -5.67
CA LEU A 106 14.23 5.79 -5.26
C LEU A 106 13.41 4.65 -4.64
N LEU A 107 12.37 4.99 -3.87
CA LEU A 107 11.41 4.01 -3.36
C LEU A 107 10.67 3.28 -4.48
N VAL A 108 10.14 4.01 -5.47
CA VAL A 108 9.46 3.42 -6.65
C VAL A 108 10.44 2.52 -7.44
N LYS A 109 11.69 2.94 -7.60
CA LYS A 109 12.74 2.16 -8.25
C LYS A 109 13.05 0.85 -7.51
N ALA A 110 13.23 0.92 -6.20
CA ALA A 110 13.52 -0.24 -5.37
C ALA A 110 12.38 -1.26 -5.44
N GLU A 111 11.14 -0.83 -5.22
CA GLU A 111 9.95 -1.70 -5.27
C GLU A 111 9.73 -2.31 -6.67
N LEU A 112 9.94 -1.54 -7.74
CA LEU A 112 9.89 -2.07 -9.11
C LEU A 112 10.95 -3.17 -9.33
N ALA A 113 12.17 -2.98 -8.80
CA ALA A 113 13.23 -3.96 -8.90
C ALA A 113 12.94 -5.23 -8.09
N VAL A 114 12.37 -5.10 -6.88
CA VAL A 114 11.87 -6.23 -6.07
C VAL A 114 10.84 -7.04 -6.84
N ARG A 115 9.82 -6.40 -7.43
CA ARG A 115 8.77 -7.09 -8.20
C ARG A 115 9.34 -7.84 -9.40
N ARG A 116 10.26 -7.22 -10.15
CA ARG A 116 10.95 -7.87 -11.28
C ARG A 116 11.83 -9.05 -10.83
N ALA A 117 12.48 -8.93 -9.67
CA ALA A 117 13.30 -10.00 -9.12
C ALA A 117 12.47 -11.23 -8.74
N TRP A 118 11.29 -11.03 -8.14
CA TRP A 118 10.38 -12.12 -7.75
C TRP A 118 9.87 -12.95 -8.94
N GLU A 119 9.67 -12.32 -10.09
CA GLU A 119 9.21 -12.98 -11.32
C GLU A 119 10.32 -13.75 -12.03
N SER A 120 11.58 -13.50 -11.67
CA SER A 120 12.73 -14.15 -12.28
C SER A 120 12.91 -15.60 -11.80
N PRO A 121 13.26 -16.55 -12.69
CA PRO A 121 13.74 -17.87 -12.28
C PRO A 121 14.95 -17.81 -11.34
N ALA A 122 15.78 -16.77 -11.46
CA ALA A 122 16.95 -16.50 -10.64
C ALA A 122 16.66 -15.54 -9.46
N ARG A 123 15.44 -15.58 -8.90
CA ARG A 123 14.98 -14.63 -7.87
C ARG A 123 15.94 -14.44 -6.69
N ALA A 124 16.65 -15.48 -6.25
CA ALA A 124 17.56 -15.38 -5.11
C ALA A 124 18.73 -14.42 -5.38
N GLU A 125 19.38 -14.58 -6.54
CA GLU A 125 20.48 -13.71 -6.98
C GLU A 125 19.95 -12.29 -7.26
N ARG A 126 18.81 -12.18 -7.96
CA ARG A 126 18.20 -10.88 -8.28
C ARG A 126 17.78 -10.11 -7.04
N LEU A 127 17.19 -10.76 -6.03
CA LEU A 127 16.83 -10.10 -4.77
C LEU A 127 18.07 -9.64 -4.00
N HIS A 128 19.18 -10.39 -4.07
CA HIS A 128 20.45 -9.95 -3.50
C HIS A 128 20.96 -8.66 -4.18
N GLU A 129 20.86 -8.59 -5.52
CA GLU A 129 21.23 -7.39 -6.29
C GLU A 129 20.35 -6.17 -6.01
N VAL A 130 19.12 -6.35 -5.52
CA VAL A 130 18.21 -5.25 -5.17
C VAL A 130 18.58 -4.58 -3.84
N GLY A 131 19.30 -5.27 -2.95
CA GLY A 131 19.68 -4.78 -1.62
C GLY A 131 20.22 -3.34 -1.61
N PRO A 132 21.22 -2.98 -2.42
CA PRO A 132 21.74 -1.61 -2.51
C PRO A 132 20.70 -0.56 -2.92
N MET A 133 19.66 -0.93 -3.69
CA MET A 133 18.59 0.00 -4.07
C MET A 133 17.68 0.31 -2.88
N ILE A 134 17.38 -0.70 -2.06
CA ILE A 134 16.61 -0.53 -0.82
C ILE A 134 17.42 0.33 0.17
N THR A 135 18.71 0.05 0.33
CA THR A 135 19.60 0.87 1.16
C THR A 135 19.63 2.32 0.69
N ALA A 136 19.76 2.58 -0.61
CA ALA A 136 19.76 3.93 -1.14
C ALA A 136 18.45 4.67 -0.86
N ALA A 137 17.31 4.01 -0.97
CA ALA A 137 16.00 4.60 -0.62
C ALA A 137 15.93 4.92 0.89
N ALA A 138 16.29 3.97 1.76
CA ALA A 138 16.27 4.17 3.22
C ALA A 138 17.22 5.27 3.70
N GLU A 139 18.38 5.46 3.04
CA GLU A 139 19.35 6.49 3.42
C GLU A 139 18.91 7.92 3.10
N THR A 140 17.96 8.10 2.17
CA THR A 140 17.47 9.44 1.79
C THR A 140 16.63 10.10 2.89
N ASP A 141 15.92 9.31 3.69
CA ASP A 141 15.22 9.78 4.90
C ASP A 141 15.27 8.70 6.00
N PRO A 142 16.23 8.80 6.94
CA PRO A 142 16.39 7.82 8.01
C PRO A 142 15.21 7.67 8.98
N ARG A 143 14.20 8.56 8.89
CA ARG A 143 12.98 8.47 9.70
C ARG A 143 11.81 7.84 8.96
N ASP A 144 11.92 7.66 7.64
CA ASP A 144 10.96 6.96 6.82
C ASP A 144 11.14 5.45 7.04
N PRO A 145 10.10 4.69 7.44
CA PRO A 145 10.20 3.25 7.69
C PRO A 145 10.29 2.39 6.40
N VAL A 146 11.09 2.83 5.43
CA VAL A 146 11.37 2.14 4.15
C VAL A 146 11.78 0.68 4.35
#